data_AF-A0A954EWY0-F1
#
_entry.id   AF-A0A954EWY0-F1
#
_cell.length_a   1.000
_cell.length_b   1.000
_cell.length_c   1.000
_cell.angle_alpha   90.00
_cell.angle_beta   90.00
_cell.angle_gamma   90.00
#
_symmetry.space_group_name_H-M   'P 1'
#
loop_
_entity.id
_entity.type
_entity.pdbx_description
1 polymer ?
#
loop_
_entity_poly.entity_id
_entity_poly.type
_entity_poly.pdbx_seq_one_letter_code
_entity_poly.pdbx_strand_id
1 'polypeptide(L)'
;MQAIRKIRRLLNLLERLQSGRTFNVTELADFCKVSRRTIFRDLKALQDSGVPLLYDSAKQGYWVPRSTMLPPTELTLEESLSLLILAQELGSRDRGLPFQEAARDAAVKI
;
A
#
# COMPACT_ATOMS: atom_id res chain seq x y z
N MET A 1 -9.80 28.34 -7.13
CA MET A 1 -10.25 27.80 -5.82
C MET A 1 -10.89 26.40 -5.86
N GLN A 2 -11.64 26.01 -6.91
CA GLN A 2 -12.36 24.72 -6.93
C GLN A 2 -11.44 23.49 -7.11
N ALA A 3 -10.35 23.62 -7.86
CA ALA A 3 -9.35 22.57 -8.04
C ALA A 3 -8.63 22.19 -6.72
N ILE A 4 -8.24 23.19 -5.92
CA ILE A 4 -7.60 22.98 -4.62
C ILE A 4 -8.51 22.19 -3.66
N ARG A 5 -9.82 22.48 -3.66
CA ARG A 5 -10.80 21.72 -2.85
C ARG A 5 -10.91 20.27 -3.29
N LYS A 6 -10.84 19.99 -4.60
CA LYS A 6 -10.85 18.62 -5.13
C LYS A 6 -9.58 17.86 -4.73
N ILE A 7 -8.40 18.48 -4.88
CA ILE A 7 -7.12 17.86 -4.52
C ILE A 7 -7.08 17.48 -3.04
N ARG A 8 -7.43 18.42 -2.15
CA ARG A 8 -7.51 18.14 -0.70
C ARG A 8 -8.43 16.96 -0.40
N ARG A 9 -9.58 16.88 -1.08
CA ARG A 9 -10.52 15.77 -0.88
C ARG A 9 -9.97 14.43 -1.38
N LEU A 10 -9.28 14.41 -2.52
CA LEU A 10 -8.63 13.20 -3.02
C LEU A 10 -7.52 12.71 -2.09
N LEU A 11 -6.72 13.62 -1.54
CA LEU A 11 -5.69 13.29 -0.54
C LEU A 11 -6.31 12.72 0.74
N ASN A 12 -7.37 13.35 1.27
CA ASN A 12 -8.07 12.85 2.45
C ASN A 12 -8.69 11.47 2.21
N LEU A 13 -9.24 11.20 1.03
CA LEU A 13 -9.76 9.88 0.67
C LEU A 13 -8.63 8.85 0.60
N LEU A 14 -7.51 9.19 -0.03
CA LEU A 14 -6.36 8.30 -0.16
C LEU A 14 -5.80 7.91 1.21
N GLU A 15 -5.54 8.88 2.08
CA GLU A 15 -5.06 8.64 3.46
C GLU A 15 -6.01 7.72 4.22
N ARG A 16 -7.32 7.97 4.11
CA ARG A 16 -8.34 7.15 4.77
C ARG A 16 -8.31 5.70 4.26
N LEU A 17 -8.24 5.51 2.95
CA LEU A 17 -8.23 4.18 2.32
C LEU A 17 -6.92 3.41 2.57
N GLN A 18 -5.79 4.10 2.80
CA GLN A 18 -4.50 3.50 3.14
C GLN A 18 -4.39 3.04 4.59
N SER A 19 -5.38 3.33 5.45
CA SER A 19 -5.42 2.82 6.82
C SER A 19 -5.53 1.29 6.93
N GLY A 20 -5.80 0.59 5.81
CA GLY A 20 -6.01 -0.86 5.76
C GLY A 20 -7.43 -1.30 6.16
N ARG A 21 -8.29 -0.35 6.56
CA ARG A 21 -9.71 -0.61 6.81
C ARG A 21 -10.53 -0.43 5.52
N THR A 22 -11.55 -1.26 5.36
CA THR A 22 -12.59 -1.12 4.32
C THR A 22 -13.62 -0.05 4.70
N PHE A 23 -13.91 0.87 3.78
CA PHE A 23 -14.93 1.91 3.95
C PHE A 23 -15.97 1.85 2.83
N ASN A 24 -17.25 1.90 3.18
CA ASN A 24 -18.30 2.01 2.19
C ASN A 24 -18.43 3.46 1.65
N VAL A 25 -19.12 3.62 0.53
CA VAL A 25 -19.24 4.92 -0.16
C VAL A 25 -20.00 5.96 0.68
N THR A 26 -20.93 5.52 1.53
CA THR A 26 -21.67 6.41 2.43
C THR A 26 -20.75 6.96 3.52
N GLU A 27 -19.93 6.13 4.16
CA GLU A 27 -18.93 6.56 5.15
C GLU A 27 -17.94 7.58 4.57
N LEU A 28 -17.47 7.33 3.34
CA LEU A 28 -16.55 8.24 2.64
C LEU A 28 -17.24 9.57 2.27
N ALA A 29 -18.51 9.51 1.88
CA ALA A 29 -19.31 10.69 1.54
C ALA A 29 -19.52 11.59 2.76
N ASP A 30 -19.88 11.00 3.90
CA ASP A 30 -20.06 11.70 5.17
C ASP A 30 -18.75 12.30 5.67
N PHE A 31 -17.66 11.53 5.62
CA PHE A 31 -16.32 11.99 6.00
C PHE A 31 -15.87 13.21 5.19
N CYS A 32 -16.06 13.17 3.86
CA CYS A 32 -15.66 14.25 2.97
C CYS A 32 -16.72 15.35 2.79
N LYS A 33 -17.90 15.20 3.43
CA LYS A 33 -19.06 16.11 3.32
C LYS A 33 -19.47 16.38 1.87
N VAL A 34 -19.57 15.34 1.05
CA VAL A 34 -19.96 15.41 -0.36
C VAL A 34 -20.97 14.31 -0.71
N SER A 35 -21.61 14.40 -1.87
CA SER A 35 -22.52 13.35 -2.32
C SER A 35 -21.80 12.04 -2.68
N ARG A 36 -22.50 10.91 -2.56
CA ARG A 36 -22.00 9.59 -3.01
C ARG A 36 -21.54 9.61 -4.48
N ARG A 37 -22.25 10.32 -5.36
CA ARG A 37 -21.84 10.51 -6.77
C ARG A 37 -20.47 11.18 -6.90
N THR A 38 -20.16 12.13 -6.01
CA THR A 38 -18.85 12.79 -5.99
C THR A 38 -17.77 11.80 -5.55
N ILE A 39 -18.03 11.00 -4.52
CA ILE A 39 -17.10 9.94 -4.07
C ILE A 39 -16.84 8.92 -5.17
N PHE A 40 -17.87 8.40 -5.86
CA PHE A 40 -17.65 7.46 -6.96
C PHE A 40 -16.73 8.03 -8.06
N ARG A 41 -16.92 9.30 -8.42
CA ARG A 41 -16.06 9.97 -9.38
C ARG A 41 -14.64 10.17 -8.87
N ASP A 42 -14.48 10.47 -7.58
CA ASP A 42 -13.17 10.66 -6.95
C ASP A 42 -12.42 9.33 -6.80
N LEU A 43 -13.10 8.24 -6.42
CA LEU A 43 -12.56 6.88 -6.42
C LEU A 43 -12.10 6.46 -7.81
N LYS A 44 -12.90 6.74 -8.84
CA LYS A 44 -12.50 6.52 -10.23
C LYS A 44 -11.26 7.34 -10.61
N ALA A 45 -11.20 8.60 -10.21
CA ALA A 45 -10.02 9.43 -10.48
C ALA A 45 -8.75 8.90 -9.79
N LEU A 46 -8.86 8.36 -8.56
CA LEU A 46 -7.75 7.70 -7.88
C LEU A 46 -7.31 6.43 -8.62
N GLN A 47 -8.26 5.59 -9.05
CA GLN A 47 -7.99 4.38 -9.81
C GLN A 47 -7.33 4.69 -11.17
N ASP A 48 -7.85 5.67 -11.90
CA ASP A 48 -7.28 6.15 -13.18
C ASP A 48 -5.86 6.72 -12.99
N SER A 49 -5.50 7.15 -11.78
CA SER A 49 -4.16 7.63 -11.41
C SER A 49 -3.21 6.51 -10.95
N GLY A 50 -3.64 5.24 -10.98
CA GLY A 50 -2.81 4.08 -10.63
C GLY A 50 -2.86 3.67 -9.16
N VAL A 51 -3.75 4.26 -8.34
CA VAL A 51 -3.94 3.80 -6.95
C VAL A 51 -4.59 2.41 -6.95
N PRO A 52 -4.01 1.39 -6.27
CA PRO A 52 -4.54 0.03 -6.26
C PRO A 52 -5.76 -0.07 -5.34
N LEU A 53 -6.89 0.44 -5.81
CA LEU A 53 -8.17 0.45 -5.11
C LEU A 53 -8.86 -0.91 -5.28
N LEU A 54 -9.12 -1.60 -4.17
CA LEU A 54 -9.86 -2.86 -4.16
C LEU A 54 -11.26 -2.67 -3.58
N TYR A 55 -12.20 -3.45 -4.11
CA TYR A 55 -13.59 -3.49 -3.64
C TYR A 55 -13.86 -4.82 -2.92
N ASP A 56 -14.38 -4.74 -1.70
CA ASP A 56 -14.88 -5.86 -0.92
C ASP A 56 -16.40 -5.94 -1.10
N SER A 57 -16.86 -6.98 -1.81
CA SER A 57 -18.29 -7.19 -2.10
C SER A 57 -19.10 -7.56 -0.86
N ALA A 58 -18.51 -8.20 0.15
CA ALA A 58 -19.20 -8.59 1.38
C ALA A 58 -19.47 -7.39 2.28
N LYS A 59 -18.51 -6.46 2.36
CA LYS A 59 -18.65 -5.21 3.14
C LYS A 59 -19.19 -4.04 2.31
N GLN A 60 -19.37 -4.24 1.01
CA GLN A 60 -19.74 -3.21 0.03
C GLN A 60 -18.88 -1.94 0.12
N GLY A 61 -17.56 -2.12 0.20
CA GLY A 61 -16.65 -1.01 0.46
C GLY A 61 -15.30 -1.12 -0.22
N TYR A 62 -14.53 -0.05 -0.11
CA TYR A 62 -13.25 0.14 -0.78
C TYR A 62 -12.12 0.22 0.24
N TRP A 63 -10.94 -0.23 -0.17
CA TRP A 63 -9.69 -0.07 0.58
C TRP A 63 -8.50 -0.06 -0.36
N VAL A 64 -7.37 0.46 0.12
CA VAL A 64 -6.08 0.37 -0.56
C VAL A 64 -5.24 -0.66 0.20
N PRO A 65 -4.73 -1.71 -0.46
CA PRO A 65 -3.79 -2.63 0.14
C PRO A 65 -2.60 -1.89 0.73
N ARG A 66 -2.22 -2.28 1.96
CA ARG A 66 -0.90 -1.89 2.45
C ARG A 66 0.13 -2.43 1.48
N SER A 67 0.96 -1.56 0.92
CA SER A 67 2.15 -2.00 0.22
C SER A 67 2.98 -2.84 1.19
N THR A 68 3.31 -4.07 0.82
CA THR A 68 4.23 -4.94 1.56
C THR A 68 5.69 -4.50 1.45
N MET A 69 5.93 -3.33 0.84
CA MET A 69 7.25 -2.70 0.74
C MET A 69 7.62 -2.07 2.08
N LEU A 70 8.87 -2.28 2.49
CA LEU A 70 9.46 -1.51 3.58
C LEU A 70 9.49 -0.03 3.19
N PRO A 71 9.27 0.91 4.13
CA PRO A 71 9.58 2.31 3.88
C PRO A 71 11.06 2.43 3.47
N PRO A 72 11.49 3.51 2.77
CA PRO A 72 12.89 3.71 2.46
C PRO A 72 13.74 3.65 3.75
N THR A 73 14.48 2.55 3.91
CA THR A 73 15.39 2.31 5.03
C THR A 73 16.82 2.45 4.54
N GLU A 74 17.58 3.32 5.19
CA GLU A 74 19.02 3.44 4.97
C GLU A 74 19.71 2.31 5.73
N LEU A 75 20.10 1.25 5.02
CA LEU A 75 20.99 0.22 5.57
C LEU A 75 22.43 0.73 5.49
N THR A 76 23.21 0.53 6.55
CA THR A 76 24.66 0.75 6.44
C THR A 76 25.30 -0.33 5.56
N LEU A 77 26.55 -0.09 5.17
CA LEU A 77 27.32 -1.09 4.43
C LEU A 77 27.48 -2.38 5.25
N GLU A 78 27.78 -2.27 6.54
CA GLU A 78 27.94 -3.44 7.43
C GLU A 78 26.63 -4.21 7.60
N GLU A 79 25.50 -3.52 7.75
CA GLU A 79 24.18 -4.16 7.85
C GLU A 79 23.83 -4.89 6.55
N SER A 80 24.09 -4.27 5.40
CA SER A 80 23.84 -4.85 4.07
C SER A 80 24.67 -6.10 3.83
N LEU A 81 25.97 -6.06 4.14
CA LEU A 81 26.87 -7.21 4.03
C LEU A 81 26.49 -8.33 5.00
N SER A 82 26.09 -7.98 6.23
CA SER A 82 25.65 -8.96 7.22
C SER A 82 24.40 -9.71 6.76
N LEU A 83 23.41 -8.98 6.21
CA LEU A 83 22.19 -9.58 5.68
C LEU A 83 22.47 -10.49 4.47
N LEU A 84 23.40 -10.09 3.58
CA LEU A 84 23.81 -10.90 2.44
C LEU A 84 24.41 -12.24 2.86
N ILE A 85 25.33 -12.24 3.82
CA ILE A 85 25.97 -13.45 4.33
C ILE A 85 24.94 -14.37 4.99
N LEU A 86 24.08 -13.80 5.84
CA LEU A 86 23.02 -14.56 6.51
C LEU A 86 22.05 -15.21 5.52
N ALA A 87 21.67 -14.51 4.44
CA ALA A 87 20.78 -15.04 3.42
C ALA A 87 21.40 -16.25 2.67
N GLN A 88 22.71 -16.24 2.42
CA GLN A 88 23.42 -17.34 1.76
C GLN A 88 23.64 -18.55 2.68
N GLU A 89 24.15 -18.31 3.89
CA GLU A 89 24.45 -19.37 4.86
C GLU A 89 23.21 -20.12 5.31
N LEU A 90 22.13 -19.40 5.58
CA LEU A 90 20.89 -20.01 6.05
C LEU A 90 20.08 -20.66 4.90
N GLY A 91 20.24 -20.18 3.66
CA GLY A 91 19.61 -20.77 2.47
C GLY A 91 20.21 -22.13 2.05
N SER A 92 21.37 -22.50 2.61
CA SER A 92 22.07 -23.75 2.30
C SER A 92 21.70 -24.91 3.24
N ARG A 93 20.80 -24.68 4.22
CA ARG A 93 20.39 -25.69 5.20
C ARG A 93 19.10 -26.39 4.77
N ASP A 94 19.01 -27.70 4.99
CA ASP A 94 17.85 -28.58 4.66
C ASP A 94 16.49 -28.16 5.26
N ARG A 95 16.46 -27.17 6.15
CA ARG A 95 15.21 -26.51 6.59
C ARG A 95 15.03 -25.25 5.76
N GLY A 96 14.18 -25.34 4.74
CA GLY A 96 13.77 -24.17 3.96
C GLY A 96 13.32 -23.04 4.87
N LEU A 97 14.03 -21.91 4.81
CA LEU A 97 13.65 -20.71 5.54
C LEU A 97 12.36 -20.14 4.94
N PRO A 98 11.47 -19.56 5.76
CA PRO A 98 10.41 -18.73 5.22
C PRO A 98 11.03 -17.61 4.39
N PHE A 99 10.44 -17.36 3.21
CA PHE A 99 10.89 -16.31 2.29
C PHE A 99 12.29 -16.52 1.67
N GLN A 100 12.81 -17.75 1.61
CA GLN A 100 14.14 -18.05 1.04
C GLN A 100 14.35 -17.47 -0.38
N GLU A 101 13.37 -17.62 -1.28
CA GLU A 101 13.46 -17.03 -2.62
C GLU A 101 13.50 -15.51 -2.57
N ALA A 102 12.67 -14.88 -1.74
CA ALA A 102 12.66 -13.43 -1.57
C ALA A 102 13.96 -12.91 -0.94
N ALA A 103 14.58 -13.66 -0.03
CA ALA A 103 15.87 -13.34 0.56
C ALA A 103 16.99 -13.39 -0.49
N ARG A 104 16.99 -14.39 -1.37
CA ARG A 104 17.91 -14.48 -2.51
C ARG A 104 17.71 -13.33 -3.50
N ASP A 105 16.48 -12.98 -3.82
CA ASP A 105 16.17 -11.86 -4.72
C ASP A 105 16.57 -10.51 -4.11
N ALA A 106 16.43 -10.34 -2.79
CA ALA A 106 16.89 -9.16 -2.08
C ALA A 106 18.42 -9.06 -2.08
N ALA A 107 19.12 -10.18 -1.89
CA ALA A 107 20.58 -10.25 -1.92
C ALA A 107 21.20 -9.80 -3.26
N VAL A 108 20.49 -9.93 -4.39
CA VAL A 108 20.95 -9.44 -5.71
C VAL A 108 20.75 -7.93 -5.88
N LYS A 109 19.93 -7.29 -5.05
CA LYS A 109 19.59 -5.86 -5.13
C LYS A 109 20.45 -4.97 -4.23
N ILE A 110 21.16 -5.58 -3.28
CA ILE A 110 22.19 -4.94 -2.45
C ILE A 110 23.47 -4.84 -3.27
#